data_AF-A0A329B4D4-F1
#
_entry.id   AF-A0A329B4D4-F1
#
_cell.length_a   1.000
_cell.length_b   1.000
_cell.length_c   1.000
_cell.angle_alpha   90.00
_cell.angle_beta   90.00
_cell.angle_gamma   90.00
#
_symmetry.space_group_name_H-M   'P 1'
#
loop_
_entity.id
_entity.type
_entity.pdbx_description
1 polymer ?
#
loop_
_entity_poly.entity_id
_entity_poly.type
_entity_poly.pdbx_seq_one_letter_code
_entity_poly.pdbx_strand_id
1 'polypeptide(L)'
;MALCGAKTRSGEPCKRHAAVGSTRCKLHGGRSTGPRNQTGNRNAARPGSLYSRFLSDEEQGIAASIELGNVDEELRLTRIRLMRALQREQDKGDTLEVESETTEPVEIDGEPTGGDLIKRTAKVRDYSALIDKLTARVESLEARRVALVAAALDAEIKQLEIEKRRAELKDPDDDIPSPVKVVVEVRDARKPHA
;
A
#
# COMPACT_ATOMS: atom_id res chain seq x y z
N MET A 1 -27.05 29.24 30.05
CA MET A 1 -26.40 28.75 28.80
C MET A 1 -25.45 27.62 29.16
N ALA A 2 -25.57 26.47 28.50
CA ALA A 2 -24.67 25.33 28.72
C ALA A 2 -23.22 25.69 28.36
N LEU A 3 -22.25 25.02 29.01
CA LEU A 3 -20.83 25.13 28.67
C LEU A 3 -20.51 24.29 27.43
N CYS A 4 -19.43 24.65 26.75
CA CYS A 4 -18.93 23.97 25.58
C CYS A 4 -18.34 22.60 25.95
N GLY A 5 -18.84 21.53 25.32
CA GLY A 5 -18.38 20.16 25.58
C GLY A 5 -17.03 19.77 24.94
N ALA A 6 -16.26 20.72 24.40
CA ALA A 6 -14.96 20.43 23.78
C ALA A 6 -13.80 20.62 24.77
N LYS A 7 -12.66 19.97 24.50
CA LYS A 7 -11.40 20.20 25.24
C LYS A 7 -10.54 21.25 24.53
N THR A 8 -9.78 22.03 25.29
CA THR A 8 -8.77 22.95 24.77
C THR A 8 -7.52 22.18 24.31
N ARG A 9 -6.57 22.86 23.68
CA ARG A 9 -5.29 22.26 23.27
C ARG A 9 -4.47 21.71 24.46
N SER A 10 -4.69 22.23 25.66
CA SER A 10 -4.07 21.74 26.90
C SER A 10 -4.82 20.56 27.54
N GLY A 11 -5.91 20.08 26.93
CA GLY A 11 -6.69 18.94 27.42
C GLY A 11 -7.78 19.30 28.45
N GLU A 12 -7.81 20.53 28.92
CA GLU A 12 -8.85 21.01 29.86
C GLU A 12 -10.21 21.21 29.17
N PRO A 13 -11.33 21.05 29.88
CA PRO A 13 -12.65 21.34 29.34
C PRO A 13 -12.80 22.83 28.98
N CYS A 14 -13.49 23.11 27.87
CA CYS A 14 -13.69 24.47 27.40
C CYS A 14 -14.63 25.24 28.32
N LYS A 15 -14.10 26.27 28.97
CA LYS A 15 -14.83 27.13 29.91
C LYS A 15 -15.79 28.14 29.23
N ARG A 16 -15.90 28.16 27.90
CA ARG A 16 -16.82 29.06 27.18
C ARG A 16 -18.23 28.49 27.11
N HIS A 17 -19.23 29.37 27.06
CA HIS A 17 -20.61 28.98 26.77
C HIS A 17 -20.75 28.42 25.35
N ALA A 18 -21.60 27.41 25.22
CA ALA A 18 -22.02 26.86 23.95
C ALA A 18 -22.82 27.89 23.15
N ALA A 19 -22.76 27.80 21.82
CA ALA A 19 -23.61 28.60 20.96
C ALA A 19 -25.07 28.14 21.09
N VAL A 20 -26.02 29.05 20.88
CA VAL A 20 -27.46 28.74 20.90
C VAL A 20 -27.74 27.63 19.87
N GLY A 21 -28.34 26.52 20.31
CA GLY A 21 -28.63 25.36 19.45
C GLY A 21 -27.45 24.42 19.18
N SER A 22 -26.30 24.61 19.84
CA SER A 22 -25.13 23.73 19.74
C SER A 22 -24.63 23.30 21.11
N THR A 23 -23.92 22.18 21.18
CA THR A 23 -23.18 21.73 22.38
C THR A 23 -21.75 22.31 22.44
N ARG A 24 -21.32 23.06 21.42
CA ARG A 24 -19.97 23.65 21.33
C ARG A 24 -20.02 25.17 21.21
N CYS A 25 -18.95 25.85 21.64
CA CYS A 25 -18.82 27.30 21.51
C CYS A 25 -18.43 27.72 20.10
N LYS A 26 -18.52 29.02 19.79
CA LYS A 26 -18.16 29.57 18.46
C LYS A 26 -16.76 29.16 17.99
N LEU A 27 -15.79 29.02 18.90
CA LEU A 27 -14.41 28.64 18.58
C LEU A 27 -14.20 27.13 18.42
N HIS A 28 -15.07 26.30 18.99
CA HIS A 28 -15.03 24.84 18.86
C HIS A 28 -16.11 24.34 17.87
N GLY A 29 -16.44 25.16 16.87
CA GLY A 29 -17.35 24.77 15.79
C GLY A 29 -18.84 24.88 16.11
N GLY A 30 -19.22 25.57 17.18
CA GLY A 30 -20.64 25.80 17.53
C GLY A 30 -21.43 26.64 16.54
N ARG A 31 -20.74 27.28 15.57
CA ARG A 31 -21.34 27.95 14.40
C ARG A 31 -21.01 27.25 13.08
N SER A 32 -20.35 26.09 13.13
CA SER A 32 -20.06 25.33 11.92
C SER A 32 -21.37 24.75 11.39
N THR A 33 -21.72 25.03 10.15
CA THR A 33 -22.86 24.43 9.46
C THR A 33 -22.51 23.05 8.86
N GLY A 34 -21.40 22.46 9.30
CA GLY A 34 -20.82 21.27 8.67
C GLY A 34 -20.15 21.60 7.32
N PRO A 35 -19.65 20.57 6.63
CA PRO A 35 -19.13 20.72 5.27
C PRO A 35 -20.19 21.32 4.34
N ARG A 36 -19.83 22.33 3.54
CA ARG A 36 -20.75 22.94 2.55
C ARG A 36 -21.29 21.94 1.53
N ASN A 37 -20.60 20.82 1.31
CA ASN A 37 -21.06 19.68 0.53
C ASN A 37 -21.11 18.44 1.42
N GLN A 38 -22.32 17.94 1.70
CA GLN A 38 -22.53 16.69 2.44
C GLN A 38 -22.12 15.45 1.62
N THR A 39 -21.92 15.58 0.31
CA THR A 39 -21.56 14.50 -0.63
C THR A 39 -20.07 14.11 -0.63
N GLY A 40 -19.33 14.46 0.44
CA GLY A 40 -17.91 14.14 0.55
C GLY A 40 -17.01 15.06 -0.28
N ASN A 41 -15.83 15.33 0.28
CA ASN A 41 -14.77 16.06 -0.40
C ASN A 41 -14.19 15.18 -1.53
N ARG A 42 -14.61 15.40 -2.78
CA ARG A 42 -14.04 14.70 -3.95
C ARG A 42 -12.53 14.98 -4.15
N ASN A 43 -11.98 16.02 -3.53
CA ASN A 43 -10.55 16.32 -3.57
C ASN A 43 -9.74 15.55 -2.51
N ALA A 44 -10.38 14.99 -1.47
CA ALA A 44 -9.71 14.10 -0.53
C ALA A 44 -9.46 12.71 -1.12
N ALA A 45 -10.13 12.37 -2.23
CA ALA A 45 -10.14 11.07 -2.86
C ALA A 45 -9.48 11.04 -4.24
N ARG A 46 -8.42 11.83 -4.46
CA ARG A 46 -7.45 11.51 -5.52
C ARG A 46 -6.20 10.92 -4.88
N PRO A 47 -6.20 9.63 -4.51
CA PRO A 47 -4.97 8.91 -4.22
C PRO A 47 -4.25 8.69 -5.55
N GLY A 48 -3.71 9.75 -6.13
CA GLY A 48 -2.71 9.66 -7.18
C GLY A 48 -1.36 9.82 -6.50
N SER A 49 -0.44 8.87 -6.70
CA SER A 49 0.96 9.08 -6.34
C SER A 49 1.45 10.37 -7.04
N LEU A 50 2.47 11.04 -6.50
CA LEU A 50 3.11 12.20 -7.14
C LEU A 50 3.31 12.01 -8.66
N TYR A 51 3.56 10.76 -9.05
CA TYR A 51 3.88 10.32 -10.39
C TYR A 51 2.67 10.16 -11.33
N SER A 52 1.46 10.00 -10.80
CA SER A 52 0.22 9.88 -11.60
C SER A 52 -0.02 11.06 -12.55
N ARG A 53 0.56 12.22 -12.27
CA ARG A 53 0.48 13.43 -13.12
C ARG A 53 1.34 13.34 -14.38
N PHE A 54 2.30 12.42 -14.42
CA PHE A 54 3.21 12.22 -15.54
C PHE A 54 2.88 10.98 -16.37
N LEU A 55 1.89 10.18 -15.94
CA LEU A 55 1.45 8.99 -16.67
C LEU A 55 0.36 9.37 -17.68
N SER A 56 0.51 8.89 -18.92
CA SER A 56 -0.58 8.86 -19.90
C SER A 56 -1.72 7.96 -19.45
N ASP A 57 -2.89 8.09 -20.08
CA ASP A 57 -4.06 7.28 -19.74
C ASP A 57 -3.81 5.76 -19.97
N GLU A 58 -3.03 5.43 -20.99
CA GLU A 58 -2.59 4.05 -21.26
C GLU A 58 -1.67 3.53 -20.14
N GLU A 59 -0.66 4.30 -19.76
CA GLU A 59 0.25 3.92 -18.66
C GLU A 59 -0.45 3.83 -17.31
N GLN A 60 -1.48 4.65 -17.07
CA GLN A 60 -2.33 4.54 -15.89
C GLN A 60 -3.13 3.23 -15.89
N GLY A 61 -3.67 2.83 -17.04
CA GLY A 61 -4.35 1.54 -17.21
C GLY A 61 -3.41 0.36 -16.97
N ILE A 62 -2.20 0.42 -17.53
CA ILE A 62 -1.16 -0.60 -17.30
C ILE A 62 -0.80 -0.64 -15.82
N ALA A 63 -0.48 0.49 -15.20
CA ALA A 63 -0.12 0.56 -13.78
C ALA A 63 -1.20 0.00 -12.85
N ALA A 64 -2.48 0.21 -13.18
CA ALA A 64 -3.60 -0.35 -12.42
C ALA A 64 -3.72 -1.88 -12.58
N SER A 65 -3.30 -2.41 -13.73
CA SER A 65 -3.36 -3.85 -14.04
C SER A 65 -2.14 -4.64 -13.53
N ILE A 66 -1.04 -3.96 -13.18
CA ILE A 66 0.17 -4.62 -12.69
C ILE A 66 -0.09 -5.20 -11.29
N GLU A 67 -0.08 -6.53 -11.22
CA GLU A 67 0.02 -7.24 -9.97
C GLU A 67 1.44 -7.10 -9.42
N LEU A 68 1.56 -6.50 -8.24
CA LEU A 68 2.84 -6.42 -7.55
C LEU A 68 3.15 -7.79 -6.94
N GLY A 69 4.17 -8.45 -7.49
CA GLY A 69 4.68 -9.71 -6.97
C GLY A 69 5.23 -9.56 -5.55
N ASN A 70 5.29 -10.68 -4.81
CA ASN A 70 5.89 -10.69 -3.49
C ASN A 70 7.43 -10.85 -3.56
N VAL A 71 8.12 -10.46 -2.49
CA VAL A 71 9.59 -10.55 -2.42
C VAL A 71 10.09 -11.99 -2.62
N ASP A 72 9.29 -12.99 -2.23
CA ASP A 72 9.65 -14.41 -2.37
C ASP A 72 9.66 -14.87 -3.84
N GLU A 73 8.74 -14.39 -4.67
CA GLU A 73 8.71 -14.65 -6.11
C GLU A 73 9.91 -14.05 -6.82
N GLU A 74 10.23 -12.79 -6.52
CA GLU A 74 11.43 -12.11 -7.04
C GLU A 74 12.71 -12.84 -6.62
N LEU A 75 12.76 -13.33 -5.38
CA LEU A 75 13.90 -14.10 -4.86
C LEU A 75 14.05 -15.44 -5.59
N ARG A 76 12.95 -16.20 -5.79
CA ARG A 76 12.97 -17.46 -6.55
C ARG A 76 13.45 -17.24 -7.98
N LEU A 77 12.90 -16.23 -8.66
CA LEU A 77 13.30 -15.91 -10.03
C LEU A 77 14.78 -15.51 -10.10
N THR A 78 15.26 -14.70 -9.16
CA THR A 78 16.67 -14.27 -9.11
C THR A 78 17.59 -15.48 -8.88
N ARG A 79 17.23 -16.40 -7.99
CA ARG A 79 17.98 -17.66 -7.79
C ARG A 79 18.01 -18.53 -9.04
N ILE A 80 16.90 -18.65 -9.77
CA ILE A 80 16.87 -19.36 -11.07
C ILE A 80 17.82 -18.72 -12.08
N ARG A 81 17.84 -17.38 -12.14
CA ARG A 81 18.76 -16.64 -13.02
C ARG A 81 20.22 -16.87 -12.62
N LEU A 82 20.51 -16.89 -11.32
CA LEU A 82 21.85 -17.18 -10.80
C LEU A 82 22.30 -18.60 -11.18
N MET A 83 21.46 -19.61 -10.96
CA MET A 83 21.75 -20.99 -11.39
C MET A 83 22.06 -21.09 -12.88
N ARG A 84 21.29 -20.39 -13.72
CA ARG A 84 21.54 -20.34 -15.18
C ARG A 84 22.84 -19.62 -15.54
N ALA A 85 23.20 -18.57 -14.80
CA ALA A 85 24.45 -17.85 -15.02
C ALA A 85 25.66 -18.73 -14.65
N LEU A 86 25.61 -19.40 -13.50
CA LEU A 86 26.62 -20.36 -13.06
C LEU A 86 26.78 -21.53 -14.06
N GLN A 87 25.67 -22.09 -14.55
CA GLN A 87 25.74 -23.14 -15.56
C GLN A 87 26.42 -22.66 -16.85
N ARG A 88 26.08 -21.46 -17.32
CA ARG A 88 26.71 -20.89 -18.53
C ARG A 88 28.18 -20.59 -18.33
N GLU A 89 28.57 -20.10 -17.16
CA GLU A 89 29.98 -19.92 -16.81
C GLU A 89 30.73 -21.26 -16.87
N GLN A 90 30.14 -22.33 -16.36
CA GLN A 90 30.74 -23.66 -16.42
C GLN A 90 30.82 -24.21 -17.86
N ASP A 91 29.78 -23.99 -18.67
CA ASP A 91 29.70 -24.50 -20.05
C ASP A 91 30.59 -23.70 -21.02
N LYS A 92 30.71 -22.39 -20.81
CA LYS A 92 31.37 -21.45 -21.72
C LYS A 92 32.72 -20.98 -21.24
N GLY A 93 32.92 -20.76 -19.94
CA GLY A 93 34.18 -20.22 -19.39
C GLY A 93 34.73 -19.06 -20.23
N ASP A 94 35.97 -19.22 -20.71
CA ASP A 94 36.68 -18.24 -21.55
C ASP A 94 36.41 -18.38 -23.06
N THR A 95 35.35 -19.10 -23.47
CA THR A 95 35.01 -19.25 -24.89
C THR A 95 34.41 -17.96 -25.45
N LEU A 96 34.78 -17.65 -26.70
CA LEU A 96 34.25 -16.50 -27.42
C LEU A 96 32.77 -16.73 -27.77
N GLU A 97 31.93 -15.76 -27.42
CA GLU A 97 30.52 -15.72 -27.77
C GLU A 97 30.26 -14.57 -28.74
N VAL A 98 29.38 -14.78 -29.72
CA VAL A 98 28.97 -13.73 -30.66
C VAL A 98 28.28 -12.61 -29.88
N GLU A 99 28.84 -11.42 -29.96
CA GLU A 99 28.31 -10.22 -29.31
C GLU A 99 27.33 -9.49 -30.22
N SER A 100 27.72 -9.30 -31.48
CA SER A 100 26.86 -8.72 -32.50
C SER A 100 27.12 -9.36 -33.86
N GLU A 101 26.04 -9.45 -34.63
CA GLU A 101 26.06 -9.81 -36.04
C GLU A 101 25.38 -8.69 -36.81
N THR A 102 26.11 -8.05 -37.71
CA THR A 102 25.58 -7.01 -38.60
C THR A 102 25.68 -7.50 -40.02
N THR A 103 24.58 -7.34 -40.76
CA THR A 103 24.53 -7.63 -42.20
C THR A 103 24.58 -6.31 -42.93
N GLU A 104 25.58 -6.13 -43.79
CA GLU A 104 25.75 -4.94 -44.61
C GLU A 104 25.76 -5.35 -46.08
N PRO A 105 25.08 -4.63 -46.99
CA PRO A 105 25.16 -4.92 -48.40
C PRO A 105 26.59 -4.73 -48.92
N VAL A 106 27.03 -5.63 -49.80
CA VAL A 106 28.33 -5.53 -50.47
C VAL A 106 28.23 -4.45 -51.53
N GLU A 107 28.88 -3.33 -51.28
CA GLU A 107 29.00 -2.22 -52.22
C GLU A 107 30.32 -2.30 -52.98
N ILE A 108 30.26 -2.25 -54.31
CA ILE A 108 31.44 -2.07 -55.18
C ILE A 108 31.24 -0.72 -55.87
N ASP A 109 32.21 0.19 -55.72
CA ASP A 109 32.15 1.56 -56.25
C ASP A 109 30.89 2.36 -55.84
N GLY A 110 30.29 2.02 -54.69
CA GLY A 110 29.10 2.69 -54.15
C GLY A 110 27.76 2.18 -54.69
N GLU A 111 27.77 1.13 -55.52
CA GLU A 111 26.54 0.43 -55.93
C GLU A 111 26.38 -0.91 -55.20
N PRO A 112 25.17 -1.22 -54.70
CA PRO A 112 24.91 -2.48 -54.01
C PRO A 112 24.95 -3.64 -55.02
N THR A 113 25.87 -4.58 -54.80
CA THR A 113 26.16 -5.68 -55.73
C THR A 113 25.25 -6.91 -55.51
N GLY A 114 24.16 -6.76 -54.75
CA GLY A 114 23.21 -7.84 -54.46
C GLY A 114 23.73 -8.97 -53.57
N GLY A 115 24.94 -8.85 -53.02
CA GLY A 115 25.48 -9.74 -51.98
C GLY A 115 25.46 -9.07 -50.62
N ASP A 116 25.38 -9.86 -49.54
CA ASP A 116 25.43 -9.37 -48.16
C ASP A 116 26.75 -9.80 -47.50
N LEU A 117 27.41 -8.87 -46.81
CA LEU A 117 28.54 -9.10 -45.94
C LEU A 117 28.06 -9.25 -44.49
N ILE A 118 28.32 -10.41 -43.88
CA ILE A 118 28.02 -10.67 -42.48
C ILE A 118 29.27 -10.35 -41.64
N LYS A 119 29.22 -9.26 -40.86
CA LYS A 119 30.23 -8.92 -39.86
C LYS A 119 29.83 -9.50 -38.50
N ARG A 120 30.64 -10.42 -37.97
CA ARG A 120 30.47 -10.95 -36.61
C ARG A 120 31.53 -10.38 -35.68
N THR A 121 31.11 -9.81 -34.57
CA THR A 121 31.99 -9.51 -33.43
C THR A 121 31.76 -10.55 -32.34
N ALA A 122 32.83 -11.00 -31.69
CA ALA A 122 32.75 -11.98 -30.62
C ALA A 122 33.58 -11.52 -29.42
N LYS A 123 33.06 -11.75 -28.21
CA LYS A 123 33.74 -11.48 -26.95
C LYS A 123 33.51 -12.60 -25.96
N VAL A 124 34.42 -12.74 -25.00
CA VAL A 124 34.16 -13.55 -23.80
C VAL A 124 33.14 -12.80 -22.96
N ARG A 125 32.06 -13.47 -22.58
CA ARG A 125 31.03 -12.88 -21.73
C ARG A 125 31.52 -12.85 -20.28
N ASP A 126 31.41 -11.69 -19.64
CA ASP A 126 31.76 -11.54 -18.22
C ASP A 126 30.65 -12.13 -17.32
N TYR A 127 30.70 -13.46 -17.14
CA TYR A 127 29.78 -14.17 -16.27
C TYR A 127 29.99 -13.83 -14.80
N SER A 128 31.25 -13.63 -14.38
CA SER A 128 31.60 -13.26 -13.01
C SER A 128 30.88 -11.99 -12.58
N ALA A 129 30.94 -10.92 -13.38
CA ALA A 129 30.21 -9.69 -13.06
C ALA A 129 28.68 -9.84 -13.07
N LEU A 130 28.13 -10.77 -13.86
CA LEU A 130 26.69 -11.07 -13.84
C LEU A 130 26.31 -11.85 -12.57
N ILE A 131 27.11 -12.83 -12.19
CA ILE A 131 26.93 -13.66 -10.99
C ILE A 131 27.01 -12.78 -9.74
N ASP A 132 28.00 -11.91 -9.63
CA ASP A 132 28.14 -10.98 -8.50
C ASP A 132 26.90 -10.09 -8.34
N LYS A 133 26.38 -9.54 -9.44
CA LYS A 133 25.15 -8.73 -9.43
C LYS A 133 23.93 -9.53 -8.97
N LEU A 134 23.80 -10.77 -9.43
CA LEU A 134 22.68 -11.64 -9.05
C LEU A 134 22.78 -12.05 -7.58
N THR A 135 23.98 -12.36 -7.09
CA THR A 135 24.24 -12.68 -5.69
C THR A 135 23.93 -11.49 -4.78
N ALA A 136 24.40 -10.29 -5.12
CA ALA A 136 24.06 -9.07 -4.38
C ALA A 136 22.55 -8.78 -4.41
N ARG A 137 21.87 -9.09 -5.51
CA ARG A 137 20.41 -8.97 -5.61
C ARG A 137 19.69 -9.98 -4.70
N VAL A 138 20.17 -11.22 -4.62
CA VAL A 138 19.66 -12.26 -3.71
C VAL A 138 19.79 -11.79 -2.26
N GLU A 139 20.98 -11.35 -1.84
CA GLU A 139 21.22 -10.81 -0.50
C GLU A 139 20.24 -9.68 -0.16
N SER A 140 20.07 -8.73 -1.08
CA SER A 140 19.17 -7.59 -0.89
C SER A 140 17.69 -8.00 -0.77
N LEU A 141 17.25 -8.99 -1.54
CA LEU A 141 15.90 -9.53 -1.46
C LEU A 141 15.67 -10.33 -0.17
N GLU A 142 16.66 -11.11 0.27
CA GLU A 142 16.61 -11.84 1.54
C GLU A 142 16.54 -10.89 2.74
N ALA A 143 17.35 -9.83 2.76
CA ALA A 143 17.30 -8.81 3.80
C ALA A 143 15.91 -8.14 3.87
N ARG A 144 15.32 -7.81 2.71
CA ARG A 144 13.95 -7.25 2.66
C ARG A 144 12.91 -8.25 3.14
N ARG A 145 13.04 -9.52 2.77
CA ARG A 145 12.14 -10.58 3.22
C ARG A 145 12.13 -10.67 4.75
N VAL A 146 13.31 -10.70 5.37
CA VAL A 146 13.44 -10.73 6.84
C VAL A 146 12.80 -9.50 7.46
N ALA A 147 13.05 -8.31 6.92
CA ALA A 147 12.47 -7.07 7.42
C ALA A 147 10.93 -7.06 7.33
N LEU A 148 10.36 -7.55 6.23
CA LEU A 148 8.90 -7.64 6.06
C LEU A 148 8.26 -8.64 7.02
N VAL A 149 8.90 -9.80 7.23
CA VAL A 149 8.42 -10.80 8.19
C VAL A 149 8.46 -10.23 9.61
N ALA A 150 9.56 -9.58 10.01
CA ALA A 150 9.66 -8.93 11.31
C ALA A 150 8.58 -7.85 11.50
N ALA A 151 8.37 -7.00 10.49
CA ALA A 151 7.34 -5.96 10.52
C ALA A 151 5.92 -6.55 10.64
N ALA A 152 5.65 -7.69 10.00
CA ALA A 152 4.36 -8.37 10.10
C ALA A 152 4.11 -8.89 11.53
N LEU A 153 5.10 -9.55 12.13
CA LEU A 153 5.02 -10.03 13.51
C LEU A 153 4.84 -8.88 14.51
N ASP A 154 5.59 -7.79 14.34
CA ASP A 154 5.45 -6.58 15.16
C ASP A 154 4.05 -5.96 15.06
N ALA A 155 3.45 -5.99 13.87
CA ALA A 155 2.09 -5.48 13.66
C ALA A 155 1.06 -6.38 14.37
N GLU A 156 1.23 -7.70 14.32
CA GLU A 156 0.37 -8.67 14.99
C GLU A 156 0.43 -8.50 16.52
N ILE A 157 1.63 -8.37 17.09
CA ILE A 157 1.82 -8.10 18.53
C ILE A 157 1.06 -6.84 18.94
N LYS A 158 1.21 -5.74 18.19
CA LYS A 158 0.52 -4.48 18.48
C LYS A 158 -1.00 -4.60 18.37
N GLN A 159 -1.51 -5.40 17.43
CA GLN A 159 -2.95 -5.65 17.31
C GLN A 159 -3.49 -6.36 18.55
N LEU A 160 -2.80 -7.42 19.01
CA LEU A 160 -3.18 -8.15 20.22
C LEU A 160 -3.12 -7.25 21.46
N GLU A 161 -2.12 -6.38 21.58
CA GLU A 161 -2.05 -5.41 22.68
C GLU A 161 -3.22 -4.41 22.65
N ILE A 162 -3.59 -3.93 21.47
CA ILE A 162 -4.75 -3.04 21.29
C ILE A 162 -6.04 -3.75 21.67
N GLU A 163 -6.22 -5.01 21.26
CA GLU A 163 -7.39 -5.81 21.60
C GLU A 163 -7.49 -6.07 23.10
N LYS A 164 -6.37 -6.42 23.74
CA LYS A 164 -6.30 -6.58 25.19
C LYS A 164 -6.71 -5.29 25.92
N ARG A 165 -6.14 -4.15 25.52
CA ARG A 165 -6.50 -2.84 26.11
C ARG A 165 -7.98 -2.50 25.87
N ARG A 166 -8.53 -2.81 24.70
CA ARG A 166 -9.95 -2.62 24.42
C ARG A 166 -10.83 -3.48 25.32
N ALA A 167 -10.43 -4.72 25.60
CA ALA A 167 -11.13 -5.60 26.53
C ALA A 167 -11.07 -5.09 27.98
N GLU A 168 -9.90 -4.62 28.43
CA GLU A 168 -9.70 -4.04 29.77
C GLU A 168 -10.50 -2.73 29.98
N LEU A 169 -10.67 -1.94 28.92
CA LEU A 169 -11.44 -0.68 28.95
C LEU A 169 -12.95 -0.88 28.77
N LYS A 170 -13.41 -2.11 28.50
CA LYS A 170 -14.83 -2.39 28.32
C LYS A 170 -15.52 -2.31 29.68
N ASP A 171 -16.34 -1.28 29.89
CA ASP A 171 -17.08 -1.09 31.13
C ASP A 171 -18.11 -2.24 31.29
N PRO A 172 -18.13 -2.97 32.42
CA PRO A 172 -19.12 -4.02 32.66
C PRO A 172 -20.57 -3.50 32.65
N ASP A 173 -20.81 -2.19 32.82
CA ASP A 173 -22.14 -1.56 32.75
C ASP A 173 -22.50 -1.01 31.35
N ASP A 174 -21.63 -1.16 30.33
CA ASP A 174 -21.91 -0.69 28.95
C ASP A 174 -22.81 -1.65 28.15
N ASP A 175 -23.18 -2.80 28.72
CA ASP A 175 -24.25 -3.63 28.18
C ASP A 175 -25.58 -2.92 28.43
N ILE A 176 -26.06 -2.22 27.40
CA ILE A 176 -27.40 -1.61 27.35
C ILE A 176 -28.40 -2.67 27.86
N PRO A 177 -29.08 -2.45 29.00
CA PRO A 177 -30.04 -3.42 29.51
C PRO A 177 -31.07 -3.70 28.41
N SER A 178 -31.32 -4.99 28.16
CA SER A 178 -32.35 -5.39 27.20
C SER A 178 -33.64 -4.62 27.52
N PRO A 179 -34.27 -3.97 26.53
CA PRO A 179 -35.40 -3.08 26.79
C PRO A 179 -36.50 -3.86 27.50
N VAL A 180 -36.71 -3.55 28.78
CA VAL A 180 -37.74 -4.18 29.59
C VAL A 180 -39.09 -3.63 29.12
N LYS A 181 -39.94 -4.52 28.63
CA LYS A 181 -41.30 -4.16 28.18
C LYS A 181 -42.16 -3.93 29.43
N VAL A 182 -42.23 -2.68 29.89
CA VAL A 182 -43.11 -2.29 31.00
C VAL A 182 -44.55 -2.20 30.48
N VAL A 183 -45.39 -3.17 30.85
CA VAL A 183 -46.83 -3.11 30.60
C VAL A 183 -47.49 -2.41 31.77
N VAL A 184 -47.96 -1.18 31.55
CA VAL A 184 -48.73 -0.44 32.55
C VAL A 184 -50.20 -0.77 32.34
N GLU A 185 -50.75 -1.67 33.16
CA GLU A 185 -52.19 -1.88 33.24
C GLU A 185 -52.82 -0.74 34.05
N VAL A 186 -53.53 0.17 33.37
CA VAL A 186 -54.36 1.17 34.03
C VAL A 186 -55.72 0.54 34.31
N ARG A 187 -55.96 0.18 35.58
CA ARG A 187 -57.28 -0.28 36.04
C ARG A 187 -58.09 0.92 36.54
N ASP A 188 -59.32 1.06 36.04
CA ASP A 188 -60.26 2.07 36.54
C ASP A 188 -60.70 1.69 37.95
N ALA A 189 -60.35 2.52 38.94
CA ALA A 189 -60.66 2.30 40.35
C ALA A 189 -62.17 2.20 40.65
N ARG A 190 -63.04 2.55 39.69
CA ARG A 190 -64.50 2.47 39.83
C ARG A 190 -65.11 1.12 39.47
N LYS A 191 -64.34 0.16 38.93
CA LYS A 191 -64.81 -1.20 38.62
C LYS A 191 -63.77 -2.25 39.01
N PRO A 192 -63.76 -2.71 40.27
CA PRO A 192 -62.71 -3.62 40.77
C PRO A 192 -62.83 -5.09 40.30
N HIS A 193 -63.88 -5.47 39.56
CA HIS A 193 -64.18 -6.88 39.24
C HIS A 193 -64.64 -7.14 37.78
N ALA A 194 -64.01 -6.51 36.80
CA ALA A 194 -64.17 -6.91 35.39
C ALA A 194 -62.90 -7.60 34.89
#